data_AF-A0A1H9MKL1-F1
#
_entry.id   AF-A0A1H9MKL1-F1
#
_cell.length_a   1.000
_cell.length_b   1.000
_cell.length_c   1.000
_cell.angle_alpha   90.00
_cell.angle_beta   90.00
_cell.angle_gamma   90.00
#
_symmetry.space_group_name_H-M   'P 1'
#
loop_
_entity.id
_entity.type
_entity.pdbx_description
1 polymer ?
#
loop_
_entity_poly.entity_id
_entity_poly.type
_entity_poly.pdbx_seq_one_letter_code
_entity_poly.pdbx_strand_id
1 'polypeptide(L)'
;MLSRIPAFARCLSLAALCAAGPVSALEFPLPPPGEDIIGAVQTVTAKYEDTFADLGTKYDLGYLEMIAANPGVDAWLPGAGTQIVLPTRFILPPGPREGIVINLAEYRLYYYPKGQNVVYTFPLGIGREGWGSPVSTTKVTAKTPNPTWTPPASVKAEHAAEGDILPNVVPAGPDNPLGPFKFGLGLPGYLIHGSNKKFGIGMRTSHGCFRMYNNNVLEMASMVPVGTTVRIINEPYKFGISGGKVYLEAHTPLDESGNPSVVDKHTAVINALLKRDDLANNLRINWDEVRDVVAAEDGMPVEIAVPGTAAPAVNNTPVTLQ
;
A
#
# COMPACT_ATOMS: atom_id res chain seq x y z
N MET A 1 -21.02 17.20 0.14
CA MET A 1 -19.54 17.07 0.20
C MET A 1 -19.02 17.27 -1.20
N LEU A 2 -18.23 18.32 -1.42
CA LEU A 2 -17.79 18.75 -2.74
C LEU A 2 -16.63 17.86 -3.22
N SER A 3 -16.82 17.21 -4.37
CA SER A 3 -15.80 16.39 -5.04
C SER A 3 -14.57 17.25 -5.37
N ARG A 4 -13.39 16.85 -4.88
CA ARG A 4 -12.11 17.49 -5.17
C ARG A 4 -11.52 16.90 -6.46
N ILE A 5 -12.12 17.23 -7.61
CA ILE A 5 -11.47 17.02 -8.90
C ILE A 5 -10.64 18.28 -9.20
N PRO A 6 -9.31 18.21 -9.22
CA PRO A 6 -8.50 19.38 -9.58
C PRO A 6 -8.68 19.69 -11.06
N ALA A 7 -8.91 20.97 -11.38
CA ALA A 7 -8.90 21.45 -12.76
C ALA A 7 -7.44 21.44 -13.28
N PHE A 8 -7.07 20.44 -14.06
CA PHE A 8 -5.75 20.37 -14.70
C PHE A 8 -5.79 20.80 -16.16
N ALA A 9 -4.82 21.64 -16.51
CA ALA A 9 -4.54 22.12 -17.84
C ALA A 9 -4.26 20.95 -18.80
N ARG A 10 -4.86 21.02 -20.00
CA ARG A 10 -4.63 20.09 -21.11
C ARG A 10 -3.19 20.18 -21.60
N CYS A 11 -2.32 19.29 -21.14
CA CYS A 11 -1.13 18.90 -21.88
C CYS A 11 -1.47 17.70 -22.77
N LEU A 12 -1.11 17.82 -24.05
CA LEU A 12 -1.31 16.82 -25.10
C LEU A 12 -0.64 15.50 -24.68
N SER A 13 -1.43 14.46 -24.43
CA SER A 13 -0.95 13.12 -24.13
C SER A 13 -0.59 12.38 -25.41
N LEU A 14 0.65 11.92 -25.49
CA LEU A 14 1.09 10.93 -26.48
C LEU A 14 0.42 9.60 -26.10
N ALA A 15 -0.52 9.12 -26.91
CA ALA A 15 -1.20 7.85 -26.68
C ALA A 15 -0.21 6.69 -26.90
N ALA A 16 0.30 6.12 -25.81
CA ALA A 16 0.99 4.84 -25.86
C ALA A 16 -0.06 3.72 -26.01
N LEU A 17 0.03 2.97 -27.10
CA LEU A 17 -0.80 1.80 -27.36
C LEU A 17 -0.42 0.69 -26.36
N CYS A 18 -1.20 0.49 -25.30
CA CYS A 18 -0.98 -0.63 -24.37
C CYS A 18 -1.46 -1.94 -25.01
N ALA A 19 -0.54 -2.75 -25.51
CA ALA A 19 -0.80 -4.17 -25.72
C ALA A 19 -1.08 -4.82 -24.36
N ALA A 20 -2.13 -5.64 -24.26
CA ALA A 20 -2.45 -6.41 -23.05
C ALA A 20 -1.39 -7.49 -22.82
N GLY A 21 -0.29 -7.12 -22.18
CA GLY A 21 0.68 -8.05 -21.62
C GLY A 21 0.12 -8.76 -20.38
N PRO A 22 0.81 -9.80 -19.88
CA PRO A 22 0.49 -10.37 -18.57
C PRO A 22 0.51 -9.25 -17.51
N VAL A 23 -0.44 -9.32 -16.56
CA VAL A 23 -0.42 -8.44 -15.38
C VAL A 23 0.86 -8.74 -14.62
N SER A 24 1.73 -7.73 -14.55
CA SER A 24 2.99 -7.72 -13.83
C SER A 24 2.91 -6.75 -12.66
N ALA A 25 3.78 -6.97 -11.69
CA ALA A 25 4.06 -6.05 -10.59
C ALA A 25 4.23 -4.62 -11.09
N LEU A 26 3.76 -3.66 -10.30
CA LEU A 26 4.18 -2.27 -10.52
C LEU A 26 5.67 -2.12 -10.17
N GLU A 27 6.48 -1.84 -11.17
CA GLU A 27 7.91 -1.55 -11.05
C GLU A 27 8.16 -0.05 -11.18
N PHE A 28 8.91 0.53 -10.24
CA PHE A 28 9.30 1.92 -10.26
C PHE A 28 10.81 2.08 -10.04
N PRO A 29 11.46 3.05 -10.70
CA PRO A 29 12.80 3.45 -10.32
C PRO A 29 12.79 3.98 -8.88
N LEU A 30 13.82 3.67 -8.10
CA LEU A 30 13.97 4.29 -6.79
C LEU A 30 14.21 5.80 -6.99
N PRO A 31 13.53 6.64 -6.19
CA PRO A 31 13.70 8.08 -6.29
C PRO A 31 15.10 8.47 -5.77
N PRO A 32 15.65 9.62 -6.21
CA PRO A 32 16.96 10.09 -5.76
C PRO A 32 17.08 10.16 -4.23
N PRO A 33 18.30 10.13 -3.67
CA PRO A 33 18.49 10.32 -2.24
C PRO A 33 17.83 11.62 -1.75
N GLY A 34 16.99 11.53 -0.71
CA GLY A 34 16.21 12.65 -0.18
C GLY A 34 14.82 12.83 -0.80
N GLU A 35 14.46 12.03 -1.80
CA GLU A 35 13.11 11.94 -2.37
C GLU A 35 12.47 10.61 -1.94
N ASP A 36 11.16 10.63 -1.67
CA ASP A 36 10.42 9.46 -1.13
C ASP A 36 9.24 9.01 -2.00
N ILE A 37 8.93 9.75 -3.07
CA ILE A 37 7.73 9.53 -3.88
C ILE A 37 8.07 8.79 -5.16
N ILE A 38 7.27 7.78 -5.48
CA ILE A 38 7.33 7.01 -6.73
C ILE A 38 5.97 7.03 -7.44
N GLY A 39 6.02 6.74 -8.74
CA GLY A 39 4.82 6.60 -9.57
C GLY A 39 4.09 7.92 -9.81
N ALA A 40 2.86 7.79 -10.31
CA ALA A 40 2.00 8.91 -10.67
C ALA A 40 0.53 8.50 -10.55
N VAL A 41 -0.36 9.44 -10.23
CA VAL A 41 -1.80 9.18 -10.23
C VAL A 41 -2.24 9.03 -11.68
N GLN A 42 -2.99 7.97 -11.97
CA GLN A 42 -3.55 7.72 -13.30
C GLN A 42 -5.08 7.78 -13.25
N THR A 43 -5.70 7.91 -14.40
CA THR A 43 -7.16 7.85 -14.53
C THR A 43 -7.54 7.03 -15.74
N VAL A 44 -8.54 6.18 -15.58
CA VAL A 44 -9.11 5.38 -16.67
C VAL A 44 -10.60 5.65 -16.77
N THR A 45 -11.16 5.41 -17.96
CA THR A 45 -12.61 5.50 -18.18
C THR A 45 -13.20 4.12 -18.04
N ALA A 46 -14.12 3.94 -17.10
CA ALA A 46 -14.78 2.66 -16.84
C ALA A 46 -15.67 2.24 -18.02
N LYS A 47 -15.68 0.93 -18.27
CA LYS A 47 -16.65 0.24 -19.12
C LYS A 47 -17.84 -0.23 -18.29
N TYR A 48 -18.89 -0.68 -18.97
CA TYR A 48 -20.12 -1.13 -18.31
C TYR A 48 -19.88 -2.34 -17.41
N GLU A 49 -19.02 -3.26 -17.85
CA GLU A 49 -18.70 -4.51 -17.16
C GLU A 49 -17.55 -4.41 -16.15
N ASP A 50 -16.90 -3.24 -16.04
CA ASP A 50 -15.78 -3.08 -15.11
C ASP A 50 -16.27 -3.14 -13.66
N THR A 51 -15.54 -3.83 -12.79
CA THR A 51 -15.68 -3.75 -11.34
C THR A 51 -14.36 -3.27 -10.72
N PHE A 52 -14.37 -2.77 -9.49
CA PHE A 52 -13.11 -2.39 -8.81
C PHE A 52 -12.21 -3.59 -8.56
N ALA A 53 -12.78 -4.79 -8.39
CA ALA A 53 -11.99 -6.02 -8.24
C ALA A 53 -11.27 -6.38 -9.56
N ASP A 54 -11.96 -6.23 -10.69
CA ASP A 54 -11.37 -6.52 -12.02
C ASP A 54 -10.35 -5.46 -12.41
N LEU A 55 -10.66 -4.17 -12.17
CA LEU A 55 -9.71 -3.07 -12.38
C LEU A 55 -8.50 -3.23 -11.45
N GLY A 56 -8.71 -3.59 -10.18
CA GLY A 56 -7.63 -3.86 -9.25
C GLY A 56 -6.72 -4.98 -9.73
N THR A 57 -7.29 -6.11 -10.16
CA THR A 57 -6.50 -7.21 -10.73
C THR A 57 -5.75 -6.77 -12.00
N LYS A 58 -6.37 -5.97 -12.86
CA LYS A 58 -5.79 -5.52 -14.13
C LYS A 58 -4.64 -4.53 -13.95
N TYR A 59 -4.74 -3.64 -12.98
CA TYR A 59 -3.78 -2.55 -12.73
C TYR A 59 -2.86 -2.81 -11.53
N ASP A 60 -2.88 -4.02 -11.00
CA ASP A 60 -2.10 -4.45 -9.83
C ASP A 60 -2.36 -3.61 -8.57
N LEU A 61 -3.65 -3.44 -8.27
CA LEU A 61 -4.18 -2.71 -7.12
C LEU A 61 -5.10 -3.61 -6.27
N GLY A 62 -5.15 -3.33 -4.99
CA GLY A 62 -6.02 -3.92 -4.00
C GLY A 62 -7.43 -3.32 -4.04
N TYR A 63 -8.39 -4.09 -3.56
CA TYR A 63 -9.79 -3.67 -3.62
C TYR A 63 -10.10 -2.44 -2.76
N LEU A 64 -9.63 -2.40 -1.50
CA LEU A 64 -9.92 -1.27 -0.61
C LEU A 64 -9.22 0.02 -1.03
N GLU A 65 -8.02 -0.05 -1.61
CA GLU A 65 -7.36 1.16 -2.13
C GLU A 65 -8.11 1.76 -3.34
N MET A 66 -8.72 0.91 -4.18
CA MET A 66 -9.59 1.38 -5.26
C MET A 66 -10.84 2.08 -4.72
N ILE A 67 -11.43 1.55 -3.65
CA ILE A 67 -12.57 2.19 -2.97
C ILE A 67 -12.17 3.54 -2.37
N ALA A 68 -11.06 3.57 -1.62
CA ALA A 68 -10.59 4.76 -0.94
C ALA A 68 -10.30 5.91 -1.92
N ALA A 69 -9.65 5.61 -3.05
CA ALA A 69 -9.30 6.60 -4.05
C ALA A 69 -10.50 7.10 -4.89
N ASN A 70 -11.66 6.44 -4.83
CA ASN A 70 -12.83 6.74 -5.67
C ASN A 70 -14.11 6.94 -4.85
N PRO A 71 -14.16 7.93 -3.95
CA PRO A 71 -15.32 8.13 -3.08
C PRO A 71 -16.59 8.46 -3.89
N GLY A 72 -17.66 7.71 -3.61
CA GLY A 72 -18.97 7.90 -4.25
C GLY A 72 -19.15 7.17 -5.59
N VAL A 73 -18.14 6.42 -6.05
CA VAL A 73 -18.29 5.51 -7.20
C VAL A 73 -18.71 4.13 -6.68
N ASP A 74 -19.69 3.51 -7.35
CA ASP A 74 -20.10 2.14 -7.04
C ASP A 74 -18.99 1.15 -7.46
N ALA A 75 -18.48 0.37 -6.50
CA ALA A 75 -17.37 -0.55 -6.73
C ALA A 75 -17.75 -1.78 -7.57
N TRP A 76 -19.04 -2.13 -7.65
CA TRP A 76 -19.55 -3.26 -8.42
C TRP A 76 -20.07 -2.85 -9.79
N LEU A 77 -20.56 -1.62 -9.92
CA LEU A 77 -20.99 -1.05 -11.19
C LEU A 77 -20.60 0.44 -11.29
N PRO A 78 -19.32 0.75 -11.56
CA PRO A 78 -18.83 2.13 -11.66
C PRO A 78 -19.57 2.96 -12.72
N GLY A 79 -20.15 2.27 -13.72
CA GLY A 79 -20.88 2.87 -14.81
C GLY A 79 -19.98 3.24 -15.98
N ALA A 80 -20.45 2.98 -17.19
CA ALA A 80 -19.70 3.29 -18.40
C ALA A 80 -19.46 4.82 -18.52
N GLY A 81 -18.23 5.21 -18.82
CA GLY A 81 -17.83 6.62 -18.94
C GLY A 81 -17.39 7.27 -17.63
N THR A 82 -17.54 6.61 -16.48
CA THR A 82 -17.05 7.12 -15.20
C THR A 82 -15.54 7.18 -15.18
N GLN A 83 -14.98 8.30 -14.73
CA GLN A 83 -13.54 8.44 -14.54
C GLN A 83 -13.12 7.79 -13.23
N ILE A 84 -12.23 6.81 -13.31
CA ILE A 84 -11.72 6.04 -12.17
C ILE A 84 -10.28 6.42 -11.94
N VAL A 85 -9.98 6.90 -10.74
CA VAL A 85 -8.64 7.19 -10.25
C VAL A 85 -7.94 5.87 -9.93
N LEU A 86 -6.73 5.71 -10.44
CA LEU A 86 -5.82 4.62 -10.07
C LEU A 86 -4.74 5.22 -9.14
N PRO A 87 -4.69 4.83 -7.85
CA PRO A 87 -3.74 5.37 -6.88
C PRO A 87 -2.31 4.81 -7.06
N THR A 88 -1.74 4.92 -8.25
CA THR A 88 -0.38 4.41 -8.59
C THR A 88 0.75 5.40 -8.24
N ARG A 89 0.54 6.23 -7.21
CA ARG A 89 1.54 7.16 -6.67
C ARG A 89 1.69 6.88 -5.19
N PHE A 90 2.91 6.62 -4.73
CA PHE A 90 3.16 6.16 -3.37
C PHE A 90 4.28 6.97 -2.71
N ILE A 91 4.13 7.24 -1.42
CA ILE A 91 5.23 7.54 -0.51
C ILE A 91 5.81 6.20 -0.05
N LEU A 92 7.11 6.01 -0.24
CA LEU A 92 7.80 4.81 0.19
C LEU A 92 7.71 4.64 1.73
N PRO A 93 7.55 3.41 2.24
CA PRO A 93 7.53 3.16 3.67
C PRO A 93 8.79 3.67 4.39
N PRO A 94 8.66 4.16 5.65
CA PRO A 94 9.81 4.66 6.40
C PRO A 94 10.82 3.55 6.69
N GLY A 95 12.08 3.93 6.89
CA GLY A 95 13.18 3.03 7.23
C GLY A 95 13.95 2.50 6.01
N PRO A 96 14.72 1.41 6.17
CA PRO A 96 15.56 0.88 5.10
C PRO A 96 14.76 0.45 3.87
N ARG A 97 15.24 0.86 2.68
CA ARG A 97 14.75 0.46 1.35
C ARG A 97 15.49 -0.80 0.86
N GLU A 98 15.34 -1.89 1.61
CA GLU A 98 16.02 -3.16 1.33
C GLU A 98 15.09 -4.36 1.57
N GLY A 99 15.28 -5.42 0.79
CA GLY A 99 14.52 -6.66 0.96
C GLY A 99 13.03 -6.44 0.76
N ILE A 100 12.21 -7.07 1.58
CA ILE A 100 10.75 -6.95 1.55
C ILE A 100 10.30 -6.05 2.70
N VAL A 101 9.44 -5.08 2.41
CA VAL A 101 8.71 -4.30 3.40
C VAL A 101 7.22 -4.48 3.17
N ILE A 102 6.50 -4.98 4.17
CA ILE A 102 5.04 -5.10 4.15
C ILE A 102 4.49 -4.02 5.05
N ASN A 103 3.67 -3.12 4.51
CA ASN A 103 2.91 -2.17 5.31
C ASN A 103 1.45 -2.63 5.38
N LEU A 104 1.04 -3.00 6.58
CA LEU A 104 -0.28 -3.58 6.83
C LEU A 104 -1.40 -2.58 6.59
N ALA A 105 -1.23 -1.32 6.99
CA ALA A 105 -2.27 -0.29 6.90
C ALA A 105 -2.69 0.04 5.47
N GLU A 106 -1.77 -0.08 4.51
CA GLU A 106 -2.03 0.17 3.08
C GLU A 106 -2.18 -1.13 2.27
N TYR A 107 -2.18 -2.29 2.93
CA TYR A 107 -2.31 -3.59 2.27
C TYR A 107 -1.27 -3.81 1.15
N ARG A 108 -0.02 -3.36 1.33
CA ARG A 108 0.98 -3.37 0.25
C ARG A 108 2.32 -3.94 0.68
N LEU A 109 2.94 -4.67 -0.25
CA LEU A 109 4.30 -5.17 -0.18
C LEU A 109 5.18 -4.34 -1.12
N TYR A 110 6.36 -3.98 -0.63
CA TYR A 110 7.42 -3.34 -1.38
C TYR A 110 8.63 -4.29 -1.41
N TYR A 111 9.18 -4.56 -2.57
CA TYR A 111 10.39 -5.35 -2.72
C TYR A 111 11.50 -4.51 -3.36
N TYR A 112 12.64 -4.44 -2.67
CA TYR A 112 13.85 -3.74 -3.07
C TYR A 112 14.94 -4.77 -3.37
N PRO A 113 15.13 -5.15 -4.65
CA PRO A 113 16.14 -6.12 -5.03
C PRO A 113 17.55 -5.59 -4.76
N LYS A 114 18.43 -6.49 -4.29
CA LYS A 114 19.82 -6.12 -4.01
C LYS A 114 20.54 -5.73 -5.30
N GLY A 115 21.21 -4.58 -5.28
CA GLY A 115 22.04 -4.11 -6.40
C GLY A 115 21.26 -3.54 -7.58
N GLN A 116 19.95 -3.31 -7.42
CA GLN A 116 19.12 -2.66 -8.44
C GLN A 116 18.53 -1.36 -7.88
N ASN A 117 18.40 -0.34 -8.73
CA ASN A 117 17.81 0.94 -8.34
C ASN A 117 16.31 0.99 -8.67
N VAL A 118 15.58 -0.04 -8.25
CA VAL A 118 14.15 -0.21 -8.51
C VAL A 118 13.43 -0.70 -7.25
N VAL A 119 12.12 -0.47 -7.22
CA VAL A 119 11.19 -1.02 -6.22
C VAL A 119 10.00 -1.62 -6.94
N TYR A 120 9.64 -2.84 -6.55
CA TYR A 120 8.42 -3.51 -6.99
C TYR A 120 7.37 -3.37 -5.89
N THR A 121 6.13 -3.06 -6.25
CA THR A 121 5.03 -2.99 -5.28
C THR A 121 3.95 -3.99 -5.64
N PHE A 122 3.32 -4.59 -4.62
CA PHE A 122 2.26 -5.57 -4.80
C PHE A 122 1.14 -5.36 -3.77
N PRO A 123 -0.13 -5.37 -4.18
CA PRO A 123 -1.24 -5.38 -3.25
C PRO A 123 -1.31 -6.74 -2.54
N LEU A 124 -1.74 -6.71 -1.28
CA LEU A 124 -1.81 -7.87 -0.39
C LEU A 124 -3.19 -8.01 0.27
N GLY A 125 -3.66 -9.23 0.45
CA GLY A 125 -4.64 -9.55 1.49
C GLY A 125 -3.93 -9.85 2.81
N ILE A 126 -4.50 -9.42 3.94
CA ILE A 126 -3.94 -9.66 5.28
C ILE A 126 -4.93 -10.38 6.19
N GLY A 127 -4.48 -10.68 7.42
CA GLY A 127 -5.30 -11.26 8.47
C GLY A 127 -6.56 -10.46 8.80
N ARG A 128 -7.68 -11.15 8.95
CA ARG A 128 -8.90 -10.59 9.55
C ARG A 128 -8.67 -10.22 11.02
N GLU A 129 -9.58 -9.44 11.57
CA GLU A 129 -9.56 -9.07 12.98
C GLU A 129 -9.53 -10.31 13.90
N GLY A 130 -8.74 -10.25 14.97
CA GLY A 130 -8.45 -11.40 15.84
C GLY A 130 -7.45 -12.42 15.25
N TRP A 131 -7.05 -12.23 13.98
CA TRP A 131 -6.03 -13.01 13.27
C TRP A 131 -4.99 -12.09 12.61
N GLY A 132 -4.73 -10.93 13.22
CA GLY A 132 -3.87 -9.89 12.67
C GLY A 132 -2.45 -10.38 12.36
N SER A 133 -1.88 -9.86 11.26
CA SER A 133 -0.47 -10.09 10.94
C SER A 133 0.42 -9.27 11.88
N PRO A 134 1.46 -9.84 12.51
CA PRO A 134 2.23 -9.13 13.53
C PRO A 134 3.24 -8.16 12.91
N VAL A 135 3.44 -7.02 13.57
CA VAL A 135 4.57 -6.12 13.30
C VAL A 135 5.85 -6.81 13.76
N SER A 136 6.79 -7.05 12.84
CA SER A 136 7.98 -7.85 13.12
C SER A 136 9.04 -7.72 12.01
N THR A 137 10.25 -8.16 12.30
CA THR A 137 11.30 -8.38 11.30
C THR A 137 11.60 -9.87 11.23
N THR A 138 11.54 -10.42 10.02
CA THR A 138 11.79 -11.84 9.74
C THR A 138 12.55 -11.98 8.42
N LYS A 139 12.57 -13.18 7.84
CA LYS A 139 13.17 -13.47 6.54
C LYS A 139 12.40 -14.55 5.80
N VAL A 140 12.57 -14.60 4.49
CA VAL A 140 12.14 -15.73 3.67
C VAL A 140 12.98 -16.96 4.05
N THR A 141 12.34 -18.03 4.50
CA THR A 141 13.01 -19.28 4.92
C THR A 141 12.90 -20.38 3.87
N ALA A 142 11.83 -20.36 3.07
CA ALA A 142 11.59 -21.37 2.06
C ALA A 142 10.77 -20.81 0.89
N LYS A 143 10.90 -21.46 -0.25
CA LYS A 143 10.16 -21.21 -1.48
C LYS A 143 9.58 -22.53 -1.94
N THR A 144 8.26 -22.61 -2.08
CA THR A 144 7.59 -23.88 -2.41
C THR A 144 6.61 -23.67 -3.56
N PRO A 145 6.95 -24.13 -4.78
CA PRO A 145 5.99 -24.17 -5.89
C PRO A 145 4.94 -25.24 -5.64
N ASN A 146 3.72 -25.01 -6.13
CA ASN A 146 2.60 -25.94 -6.05
C ASN A 146 2.46 -26.59 -4.66
N PRO A 147 2.30 -25.79 -3.60
CA PRO A 147 2.31 -26.31 -2.25
C PRO A 147 1.06 -27.17 -1.99
N THR A 148 1.21 -28.18 -1.13
CA THR A 148 0.07 -28.72 -0.39
C THR A 148 -0.28 -27.80 0.77
N TRP A 149 -1.54 -27.84 1.21
CA TRP A 149 -2.01 -27.12 2.39
C TRP A 149 -2.50 -28.09 3.45
N THR A 150 -1.94 -27.98 4.64
CA THR A 150 -2.41 -28.69 5.83
C THR A 150 -3.12 -27.66 6.71
N PRO A 151 -4.46 -27.68 6.80
CA PRO A 151 -5.20 -26.69 7.57
C PRO A 151 -4.76 -26.71 9.05
N PRO A 152 -4.46 -25.55 9.65
CA PRO A 152 -4.21 -25.45 11.09
C PRO A 152 -5.41 -25.95 11.91
N ALA A 153 -5.15 -26.43 13.12
CA ALA A 153 -6.21 -26.95 14.01
C ALA A 153 -7.32 -25.93 14.28
N SER A 154 -6.97 -24.64 14.43
CA SER A 154 -7.94 -23.56 14.60
C SER A 154 -8.87 -23.39 13.40
N VAL A 155 -8.32 -23.42 12.18
CA VAL A 155 -9.09 -23.32 10.94
C VAL A 155 -10.01 -24.54 10.79
N LYS A 156 -9.53 -25.75 11.11
CA LYS A 156 -10.38 -26.95 11.13
C LYS A 156 -11.55 -26.83 12.11
N ALA A 157 -11.29 -26.28 13.31
CA ALA A 157 -12.33 -26.11 14.32
C ALA A 157 -13.41 -25.12 13.89
N GLU A 158 -13.01 -23.99 13.28
CA GLU A 158 -13.95 -23.00 12.74
C GLU A 158 -14.82 -23.59 11.63
N HIS A 159 -14.21 -24.19 10.60
CA HIS A 159 -14.96 -24.80 9.50
C HIS A 159 -15.90 -25.91 10.00
N ALA A 160 -15.44 -26.74 10.96
CA ALA A 160 -16.27 -27.79 11.53
C ALA A 160 -17.48 -27.24 12.31
N ALA A 161 -17.35 -26.09 12.97
CA ALA A 161 -18.46 -25.40 13.63
C ALA A 161 -19.52 -24.89 12.63
N GLU A 162 -19.11 -24.61 11.39
CA GLU A 162 -19.97 -24.23 10.27
C GLU A 162 -20.51 -25.43 9.47
N GLY A 163 -20.17 -26.66 9.88
CA GLY A 163 -20.57 -27.89 9.20
C GLY A 163 -19.70 -28.28 8.01
N ASP A 164 -18.57 -27.61 7.80
CA ASP A 164 -17.59 -27.92 6.75
C ASP A 164 -16.39 -28.69 7.35
N ILE A 165 -16.25 -29.98 7.03
CA ILE A 165 -15.15 -30.78 7.55
C ILE A 165 -13.98 -30.75 6.57
N LEU A 166 -12.97 -29.91 6.88
CA LEU A 166 -11.77 -29.80 6.08
C LEU A 166 -10.93 -31.09 6.07
N PRO A 167 -10.36 -31.48 4.91
CA PRO A 167 -9.46 -32.62 4.83
C PRO A 167 -8.16 -32.37 5.59
N ASN A 168 -7.44 -33.45 5.92
CA ASN A 168 -6.16 -33.32 6.61
C ASN A 168 -5.09 -32.65 5.75
N VAL A 169 -5.14 -32.86 4.44
CA VAL A 169 -4.26 -32.26 3.45
C VAL A 169 -5.09 -31.91 2.22
N VAL A 170 -4.99 -30.67 1.78
CA VAL A 170 -5.46 -30.24 0.46
C VAL A 170 -4.28 -30.34 -0.51
N PRO A 171 -4.39 -31.13 -1.59
CA PRO A 171 -3.32 -31.29 -2.58
C PRO A 171 -3.06 -29.98 -3.32
N ALA A 172 -1.95 -29.92 -4.05
CA ALA A 172 -1.70 -28.81 -4.97
C ALA A 172 -2.75 -28.81 -6.09
N GLY A 173 -3.14 -27.62 -6.55
CA GLY A 173 -4.11 -27.47 -7.64
C GLY A 173 -4.93 -26.17 -7.51
N PRO A 174 -5.87 -25.94 -8.45
CA PRO A 174 -6.70 -24.73 -8.48
C PRO A 174 -7.49 -24.48 -7.19
N ASP A 175 -7.90 -25.55 -6.51
CA ASP A 175 -8.70 -25.47 -5.29
C ASP A 175 -7.84 -25.26 -4.02
N ASN A 176 -6.52 -25.27 -4.13
CA ASN A 176 -5.65 -25.08 -2.97
C ASN A 176 -5.63 -23.60 -2.53
N PRO A 177 -5.97 -23.28 -1.27
CA PRO A 177 -6.06 -21.89 -0.81
C PRO A 177 -4.71 -21.17 -0.73
N LEU A 178 -3.59 -21.88 -0.83
CA LEU A 178 -2.26 -21.28 -0.93
C LEU A 178 -1.90 -20.84 -2.35
N GLY A 179 -2.75 -21.17 -3.35
CA GLY A 179 -2.49 -20.85 -4.74
C GLY A 179 -1.27 -21.60 -5.31
N PRO A 180 -0.63 -21.07 -6.37
CA PRO A 180 0.41 -21.78 -7.10
C PRO A 180 1.78 -21.73 -6.41
N PHE A 181 1.95 -20.90 -5.38
CA PHE A 181 3.24 -20.70 -4.72
C PHE A 181 3.08 -20.20 -3.29
N LYS A 182 4.01 -20.60 -2.42
CA LYS A 182 4.17 -20.01 -1.09
C LYS A 182 5.63 -19.72 -0.75
N PHE A 183 5.82 -18.67 0.03
CA PHE A 183 7.03 -18.34 0.76
C PHE A 183 6.83 -18.69 2.23
N GLY A 184 7.73 -19.49 2.78
CA GLY A 184 7.86 -19.64 4.22
C GLY A 184 8.55 -18.42 4.82
N LEU A 185 8.06 -17.96 5.97
CA LEU A 185 8.71 -16.91 6.75
C LEU A 185 9.42 -17.53 7.97
N GLY A 186 10.41 -16.83 8.50
CA GLY A 186 11.02 -17.12 9.81
C GLY A 186 10.10 -16.81 10.99
N LEU A 187 8.81 -16.60 10.71
CA LEU A 187 7.75 -16.34 11.66
C LEU A 187 6.79 -17.54 11.59
N PRO A 188 6.81 -18.45 12.57
CA PRO A 188 6.06 -19.71 12.50
C PRO A 188 4.56 -19.49 12.24
N GLY A 189 4.02 -20.22 11.26
CA GLY A 189 2.60 -20.14 10.89
C GLY A 189 2.24 -19.05 9.87
N TYR A 190 3.15 -18.13 9.56
CA TYR A 190 2.91 -17.04 8.60
C TYR A 190 3.58 -17.32 7.26
N LEU A 191 2.85 -17.02 6.18
CA LEU A 191 3.25 -17.27 4.80
C LEU A 191 2.97 -16.02 3.95
N ILE A 192 3.74 -15.85 2.87
CA ILE A 192 3.30 -15.06 1.71
C ILE A 192 2.93 -16.05 0.62
N HIS A 193 1.71 -16.01 0.11
CA HIS A 193 1.22 -17.03 -0.82
C HIS A 193 0.20 -16.48 -1.82
N GLY A 194 -0.10 -17.26 -2.85
CA GLY A 194 -1.17 -16.95 -3.80
C GLY A 194 -2.57 -17.15 -3.22
N SER A 195 -3.58 -17.34 -4.05
CA SER A 195 -4.95 -17.57 -3.58
C SER A 195 -5.75 -18.35 -4.62
N ASN A 196 -6.67 -19.20 -4.15
CA ASN A 196 -7.73 -19.77 -5.00
C ASN A 196 -8.99 -18.88 -5.06
N LYS A 197 -9.08 -17.86 -4.19
CA LYS A 197 -10.16 -16.87 -4.21
C LYS A 197 -9.87 -15.80 -5.24
N LYS A 198 -10.89 -15.48 -6.05
CA LYS A 198 -10.85 -14.39 -7.06
C LYS A 198 -10.91 -12.99 -6.45
N PHE A 199 -11.20 -12.89 -5.15
CA PHE A 199 -11.30 -11.65 -4.40
C PHE A 199 -10.58 -11.77 -3.05
N GLY A 200 -10.35 -10.63 -2.39
CA GLY A 200 -9.74 -10.57 -1.06
C GLY A 200 -8.32 -10.02 -1.01
N ILE A 201 -7.72 -9.69 -2.16
CA ILE A 201 -6.48 -8.91 -2.24
C ILE A 201 -6.80 -7.44 -2.00
N GLY A 202 -6.01 -6.77 -1.16
CA GLY A 202 -6.32 -5.44 -0.64
C GLY A 202 -7.43 -5.45 0.41
N MET A 203 -7.60 -6.55 1.16
CA MET A 203 -8.63 -6.72 2.17
C MET A 203 -8.14 -7.57 3.35
N ARG A 204 -8.83 -7.49 4.51
CA ARG A 204 -8.61 -8.33 5.69
C ARG A 204 -9.42 -9.64 5.60
N THR A 205 -8.90 -10.66 4.91
CA THR A 205 -9.67 -11.90 4.61
C THR A 205 -8.99 -13.20 5.02
N SER A 206 -7.75 -13.15 5.50
CA SER A 206 -6.98 -14.35 5.82
C SER A 206 -6.99 -14.68 7.33
N HIS A 207 -6.50 -15.85 7.71
CA HIS A 207 -6.19 -16.23 9.09
C HIS A 207 -4.76 -15.83 9.50
N GLY A 208 -4.28 -14.68 9.01
CA GLY A 208 -3.00 -14.06 9.39
C GLY A 208 -1.91 -14.06 8.33
N CYS A 209 -2.00 -14.92 7.31
CA CYS A 209 -1.04 -14.95 6.19
C CYS A 209 -1.24 -13.79 5.19
N PHE A 210 -0.21 -13.52 4.40
CA PHE A 210 -0.22 -12.52 3.34
C PHE A 210 -0.61 -13.17 2.01
N ARG A 211 -1.71 -12.72 1.42
CA ARG A 211 -2.24 -13.24 0.16
C ARG A 211 -1.88 -12.30 -0.98
N MET A 212 -1.43 -12.86 -2.10
CA MET A 212 -1.11 -12.12 -3.32
C MET A 212 -2.00 -12.60 -4.47
N TYR A 213 -2.12 -11.79 -5.51
CA TYR A 213 -2.53 -12.31 -6.81
C TYR A 213 -1.57 -13.41 -7.27
N ASN A 214 -2.09 -14.40 -7.99
CA ASN A 214 -1.30 -15.58 -8.38
C ASN A 214 -0.15 -15.24 -9.33
N ASN A 215 -0.32 -14.26 -10.23
CA ASN A 215 0.77 -13.79 -11.08
C ASN A 215 1.86 -13.11 -10.25
N ASN A 216 1.46 -12.26 -9.30
CA ASN A 216 2.40 -11.55 -8.44
C ASN A 216 3.25 -12.48 -7.58
N VAL A 217 2.66 -13.52 -6.97
CA VAL A 217 3.45 -14.46 -6.15
C VAL A 217 4.44 -15.26 -6.99
N LEU A 218 4.08 -15.58 -8.24
CA LEU A 218 4.95 -16.28 -9.18
C LEU A 218 6.08 -15.37 -9.69
N GLU A 219 5.76 -14.12 -10.00
CA GLU A 219 6.74 -13.10 -10.40
C GLU A 219 7.71 -12.83 -9.24
N MET A 220 7.20 -12.59 -8.03
CA MET A 220 8.02 -12.45 -6.83
C MET A 220 8.88 -13.70 -6.60
N ALA A 221 8.37 -14.90 -6.90
CA ALA A 221 9.14 -16.14 -6.79
C ALA A 221 10.30 -16.24 -7.79
N SER A 222 10.25 -15.53 -8.92
CA SER A 222 11.38 -15.45 -9.84
C SER A 222 12.50 -14.52 -9.35
N MET A 223 12.16 -13.51 -8.54
CA MET A 223 13.09 -12.45 -8.15
C MET A 223 13.64 -12.59 -6.72
N VAL A 224 12.83 -13.02 -5.77
CA VAL A 224 13.17 -13.00 -4.34
C VAL A 224 13.96 -14.26 -3.93
N PRO A 225 15.21 -14.13 -3.44
CA PRO A 225 15.96 -15.26 -2.93
C PRO A 225 15.53 -15.68 -1.51
N VAL A 226 15.81 -16.94 -1.15
CA VAL A 226 15.71 -17.38 0.26
C VAL A 226 16.74 -16.60 1.08
N GLY A 227 16.36 -16.20 2.29
CA GLY A 227 17.16 -15.37 3.19
C GLY A 227 16.89 -13.87 3.07
N THR A 228 16.11 -13.41 2.09
CA THR A 228 15.68 -12.00 2.00
C THR A 228 14.97 -11.58 3.28
N THR A 229 15.42 -10.47 3.88
CA THR A 229 14.79 -9.84 5.04
C THR A 229 13.38 -9.39 4.69
N VAL A 230 12.45 -9.57 5.63
CA VAL A 230 11.06 -9.14 5.54
C VAL A 230 10.77 -8.28 6.77
N ARG A 231 10.44 -7.01 6.56
CA ARG A 231 10.04 -6.07 7.61
C ARG A 231 8.55 -5.80 7.49
N ILE A 232 7.79 -6.13 8.53
CA ILE A 232 6.34 -5.95 8.60
C ILE A 232 6.07 -4.77 9.52
N ILE A 233 5.43 -3.74 8.99
CA ILE A 233 5.12 -2.49 9.70
C ILE A 233 3.62 -2.18 9.61
N ASN A 234 3.15 -1.28 10.46
CA ASN A 234 1.78 -0.79 10.44
C ASN A 234 1.80 0.75 10.47
N GLU A 235 2.01 1.36 9.31
CA GLU A 235 2.15 2.81 9.16
C GLU A 235 0.98 3.35 8.33
N PRO A 236 -0.15 3.73 8.97
CA PRO A 236 -1.30 4.31 8.27
C PRO A 236 -1.02 5.73 7.76
N TYR A 237 -0.05 6.42 8.33
CA TYR A 237 0.32 7.78 7.92
C TYR A 237 1.79 7.78 7.50
N LYS A 238 2.04 8.02 6.21
CA LYS A 238 3.39 8.13 5.65
C LYS A 238 3.68 9.56 5.25
N PHE A 239 4.90 10.00 5.52
CA PHE A 239 5.41 11.31 5.12
C PHE A 239 6.62 11.14 4.21
N GLY A 240 6.61 11.86 3.10
CA GLY A 240 7.65 11.79 2.09
C GLY A 240 8.02 13.16 1.56
N ILE A 241 9.29 13.32 1.17
CA ILE A 241 9.78 14.54 0.53
C ILE A 241 9.73 14.34 -0.99
N SER A 242 9.28 15.37 -1.71
CA SER A 242 9.54 15.46 -3.14
C SER A 242 9.62 16.90 -3.64
N GLY A 243 10.66 17.23 -4.41
CA GLY A 243 10.91 18.58 -4.93
C GLY A 243 11.04 19.63 -3.81
N GLY A 244 11.60 19.24 -2.66
CA GLY A 244 11.70 20.09 -1.47
C GLY A 244 10.38 20.30 -0.71
N LYS A 245 9.28 19.70 -1.16
CA LYS A 245 7.97 19.75 -0.51
C LYS A 245 7.72 18.50 0.32
N VAL A 246 6.82 18.58 1.29
CA VAL A 246 6.39 17.43 2.09
C VAL A 246 5.01 17.00 1.69
N TYR A 247 4.87 15.69 1.54
CA TYR A 247 3.61 15.02 1.25
C TYR A 247 3.21 14.13 2.42
N LEU A 248 1.90 14.01 2.63
CA LEU A 248 1.26 13.07 3.53
C LEU A 248 0.41 12.12 2.71
N GLU A 249 0.52 10.83 3.01
CA GLU A 249 -0.36 9.78 2.51
C GLU A 249 -1.02 9.13 3.73
N ALA A 250 -2.35 9.15 3.77
CA ALA A 250 -3.13 8.66 4.90
C ALA A 250 -4.03 7.50 4.46
N HIS A 251 -3.96 6.41 5.23
CA HIS A 251 -4.76 5.20 5.08
C HIS A 251 -5.61 4.99 6.33
N THR A 252 -6.73 4.30 6.19
CA THR A 252 -7.55 3.90 7.34
C THR A 252 -6.72 3.03 8.30
N PRO A 253 -6.55 3.44 9.57
CA PRO A 253 -5.80 2.66 10.54
C PRO A 253 -6.38 1.26 10.75
N LEU A 254 -5.49 0.28 10.89
CA LEU A 254 -5.89 -1.04 11.38
C LEU A 254 -6.07 -0.96 12.89
N ASP A 255 -7.31 -1.06 13.36
CA ASP A 255 -7.65 -1.14 14.78
C ASP A 255 -8.45 -2.42 15.03
N GLU A 256 -8.18 -3.06 16.18
CA GLU A 256 -8.86 -4.26 16.69
C GLU A 256 -9.85 -3.91 17.81
N SER A 257 -9.94 -2.65 18.20
CA SER A 257 -10.75 -2.14 19.32
C SER A 257 -11.85 -1.15 18.89
N GLY A 258 -11.92 -0.81 17.60
CA GLY A 258 -12.89 0.16 17.06
C GLY A 258 -12.31 0.93 15.87
N ASN A 259 -12.98 2.00 15.43
CA ASN A 259 -12.37 2.96 14.50
C ASN A 259 -11.98 4.22 15.31
N PRO A 260 -10.72 4.68 15.24
CA PRO A 260 -10.32 5.87 15.99
C PRO A 260 -11.13 7.09 15.54
N SER A 261 -11.40 8.02 16.47
CA SER A 261 -12.07 9.27 16.11
C SER A 261 -11.17 10.12 15.22
N VAL A 262 -11.77 11.03 14.45
CA VAL A 262 -10.98 11.97 13.61
C VAL A 262 -9.95 12.74 14.45
N VAL A 263 -10.28 13.09 15.70
CA VAL A 263 -9.37 13.81 16.62
C VAL A 263 -8.17 12.93 17.02
N ASP A 264 -8.40 11.65 17.30
CA ASP A 264 -7.32 10.71 17.63
C ASP A 264 -6.38 10.53 16.44
N LYS A 265 -6.95 10.42 15.23
CA LYS A 265 -6.19 10.33 13.98
C LYS A 265 -5.31 11.56 13.76
N HIS A 266 -5.85 12.77 13.96
CA HIS A 266 -5.08 14.01 13.87
C HIS A 266 -3.93 14.05 14.86
N THR A 267 -4.19 13.64 16.10
CA THR A 267 -3.19 13.60 17.16
C THR A 267 -2.06 12.65 16.80
N ALA A 268 -2.38 11.48 16.22
CA ALA A 268 -1.40 10.53 15.72
C ALA A 268 -0.51 11.14 14.61
N VAL A 269 -1.11 11.85 13.64
CA VAL A 269 -0.36 12.51 12.55
C VAL A 269 0.54 13.62 13.07
N ILE A 270 0.05 14.47 13.98
CA ILE A 270 0.88 15.51 14.61
C ILE A 270 2.05 14.88 15.34
N ASN A 271 1.82 13.84 16.15
CA ASN A 271 2.88 13.16 16.87
C ASN A 271 3.88 12.46 15.94
N ALA A 272 3.43 11.91 14.83
CA ALA A 272 4.30 11.31 13.82
C ALA A 272 5.16 12.38 13.12
N LEU A 273 4.57 13.54 12.80
CA LEU A 273 5.28 14.67 12.20
C LEU A 273 6.32 15.28 13.16
N LEU A 274 5.98 15.39 14.45
CA LEU A 274 6.92 15.90 15.48
C LEU A 274 8.13 14.99 15.70
N LYS A 275 8.03 13.69 15.38
CA LYS A 275 9.16 12.75 15.46
C LYS A 275 10.08 12.81 14.23
N ARG A 276 9.72 13.59 13.21
CA ARG A 276 10.50 13.76 11.97
C ARG A 276 11.38 15.00 12.08
N ASP A 277 12.55 14.86 12.72
CA ASP A 277 13.56 15.93 12.86
C ASP A 277 14.01 16.48 11.50
N ASP A 278 13.96 15.66 10.44
CA ASP A 278 14.23 16.01 9.05
C ASP A 278 13.19 16.96 8.45
N LEU A 279 11.98 16.99 9.01
CA LEU A 279 10.87 17.85 8.59
C LEU A 279 10.63 19.02 9.56
N ALA A 280 11.13 18.93 10.80
CA ALA A 280 10.85 19.90 11.85
C ALA A 280 11.48 21.29 11.62
N ASN A 281 12.49 21.40 10.75
CA ASN A 281 13.22 22.65 10.55
C ASN A 281 12.83 23.33 9.23
N ASN A 282 12.24 24.54 9.35
CA ASN A 282 12.05 25.49 8.26
C ASN A 282 11.00 25.10 7.20
N LEU A 283 9.90 24.43 7.59
CA LEU A 283 8.76 24.15 6.72
C LEU A 283 7.53 24.98 7.11
N ARG A 284 6.76 25.40 6.09
CA ARG A 284 5.44 25.99 6.27
C ARG A 284 4.38 24.92 6.01
N ILE A 285 3.88 24.33 7.09
CA ILE A 285 2.84 23.28 7.05
C ILE A 285 1.46 23.92 6.85
N ASN A 286 0.68 23.35 5.94
CA ASN A 286 -0.73 23.65 5.74
C ASN A 286 -1.59 22.69 6.58
N TRP A 287 -1.97 23.13 7.78
CA TRP A 287 -2.74 22.33 8.72
C TRP A 287 -4.18 22.03 8.24
N ASP A 288 -4.75 22.84 7.36
CA ASP A 288 -6.05 22.52 6.76
C ASP A 288 -5.93 21.32 5.81
N GLU A 289 -4.89 21.26 4.98
CA GLU A 289 -4.65 20.09 4.12
C GLU A 289 -4.32 18.85 4.95
N VAL A 290 -3.51 18.98 6.02
CA VAL A 290 -3.28 17.86 6.94
C VAL A 290 -4.61 17.32 7.48
N ARG A 291 -5.51 18.19 7.92
CA ARG A 291 -6.82 17.76 8.41
C ARG A 291 -7.62 17.03 7.36
N ASP A 292 -7.66 17.60 6.16
CA ASP A 292 -8.53 17.10 5.10
C ASP A 292 -8.02 15.74 4.59
N VAL A 293 -6.71 15.54 4.49
CA VAL A 293 -6.09 14.25 4.12
C VAL A 293 -6.36 13.18 5.18
N VAL A 294 -6.22 13.52 6.46
CA VAL A 294 -6.48 12.59 7.59
C VAL A 294 -7.96 12.22 7.69
N ALA A 295 -8.86 13.12 7.31
CA ALA A 295 -10.28 12.84 7.28
C ALA A 295 -10.69 12.02 6.04
N ALA A 296 -10.03 12.23 4.90
CA ALA A 296 -10.35 11.57 3.65
C ALA A 296 -9.86 10.12 3.59
N GLU A 297 -8.64 9.85 4.07
CA GLU A 297 -8.00 8.52 4.03
C GLU A 297 -8.02 7.88 2.64
N ASP A 298 -7.86 8.69 1.59
CA ASP A 298 -7.95 8.27 0.19
C ASP A 298 -6.71 7.49 -0.29
N GLY A 299 -5.70 7.32 0.57
CA GLY A 299 -4.48 6.58 0.28
C GLY A 299 -3.55 7.26 -0.73
N MET A 300 -3.76 8.54 -1.06
CA MET A 300 -2.96 9.25 -2.05
C MET A 300 -2.00 10.27 -1.43
N PRO A 301 -0.77 10.43 -1.96
CA PRO A 301 0.15 11.46 -1.51
C PRO A 301 -0.36 12.88 -1.82
N VAL A 302 -0.59 13.68 -0.77
CA VAL A 302 -1.04 15.07 -0.86
C VAL A 302 0.01 16.01 -0.26
N GLU A 303 0.26 17.12 -0.94
CA GLU A 303 1.22 18.14 -0.50
C GLU A 303 0.69 18.85 0.77
N ILE A 304 1.45 18.77 1.86
CA ILE A 304 1.09 19.38 3.14
C ILE A 304 2.06 20.46 3.60
N ALA A 305 3.25 20.55 3.03
CA ALA A 305 4.19 21.61 3.39
C ALA A 305 5.12 21.99 2.23
N VAL A 306 5.58 23.25 2.28
CA VAL A 306 6.60 23.80 1.39
C VAL A 306 7.77 24.37 2.21
N PRO A 307 8.97 24.54 1.62
CA PRO A 307 10.06 25.22 2.29
C PRO A 307 9.65 26.61 2.78
N GLY A 308 9.99 26.93 4.03
CA GLY A 308 9.87 28.26 4.58
C GLY A 308 10.83 29.20 3.86
N THR A 309 10.37 30.38 3.46
CA THR A 309 11.25 31.45 3.01
C THR A 309 12.17 31.84 4.16
N ALA A 310 13.49 31.80 3.96
CA ALA A 310 14.43 32.38 4.91
C ALA A 310 14.01 33.83 5.20
N ALA A 311 13.88 34.19 6.49
CA ALA A 311 13.68 35.59 6.86
C ALA A 311 14.81 36.42 6.24
N PRO A 312 14.53 37.59 5.65
CA PRO A 312 15.59 38.46 5.16
C PRO A 312 16.54 38.76 6.32
N ALA A 313 17.85 38.59 6.08
CA ALA A 313 18.87 38.92 7.06
C ALA A 313 18.65 40.37 7.51
N VAL A 314 18.32 40.55 8.79
CA VAL A 314 18.24 41.88 9.38
C VAL A 314 19.67 42.39 9.45
N ASN A 315 20.07 43.17 8.45
CA ASN A 315 21.32 43.91 8.47
C ASN A 315 21.22 44.95 9.59
N ASN A 316 21.72 44.59 10.77
CA ASN A 316 21.98 45.53 11.85
C ASN A 316 23.15 46.43 11.45
N THR A 317 22.87 47.41 10.59
CA THR A 317 23.78 48.55 10.39
C THR A 317 23.80 49.35 11.70
N PRO A 318 24.96 49.52 12.36
CA PRO A 318 25.04 50.33 13.57
C PRO A 318 24.71 51.77 13.20
N VAL A 319 23.67 52.33 13.82
CA VAL A 319 23.41 53.77 13.75
C VAL A 319 24.55 54.47 14.48
N THR A 320 25.40 55.15 13.73
CA THR A 320 26.43 56.03 14.30
C THR A 320 25.73 57.34 14.66
N LEU A 321 25.63 57.64 15.96
CA LEU A 321 25.12 58.92 16.44
C LEU A 321 26.20 60.00 16.16
N GLN A 322 25.83 61.03 15.41
CA GLN A 322 26.50 62.33 15.38
C GLN A 322 25.74 63.33 16.24
#